data_AF-A0A329HB34-F1
#
_entry.id   AF-A0A329HB34-F1
#
_cell.length_a   1.000
_cell.length_b   1.000
_cell.length_c   1.000
_cell.angle_alpha   90.00
_cell.angle_beta   90.00
_cell.angle_gamma   90.00
#
_symmetry.space_group_name_H-M   'P 1'
#
loop_
_entity.id
_entity.type
_entity.pdbx_description
1 polymer ?
#
loop_
_entity_poly.entity_id
_entity_poly.type
_entity_poly.pdbx_seq_one_letter_code
_entity_poly.pdbx_strand_id
1 'polypeptide(L)'
;MSRRIFSSLFFLTLFFCGSAMAVNCQRAVTPLENTICNNDNLHWLDSTLSVIYNQAILRENVEHIDKKYYEWEKLLEKCTSDACIERAYYAGISAISDTNRDFKWEGKWWNMLAPNMSGGVIQFSRNAQWSVTLDIRAWAGLNHDEFTAEARRLYGMLVVEKVVDTSNCKALLIPRKDDYLQVYSNTDWGCRLSMPTGVFLDGAYKLSDTDPRPKATLLSLGIFPDAALDDKFRSLVGADYQNFVDSANVYIYQNDIDNIGARVLSMWVQGAANSRTAIIMYTPKGEIWAGRISPVKGGGLELHYYSTDGNDQRKMPRTLAAWKLRFLDE
;
A
#
# COMPACT_ATOMS: atom_id res chain seq x y z
N MET A 1 -61.23 -25.03 28.71
CA MET A 1 -61.00 -24.87 27.26
C MET A 1 -60.82 -23.38 26.97
N SER A 2 -59.61 -22.85 27.17
CA SER A 2 -59.27 -21.48 26.78
C SER A 2 -57.82 -21.50 26.31
N ARG A 3 -57.65 -21.35 25.01
CA ARG A 3 -56.41 -21.44 24.27
C ARG A 3 -56.37 -20.19 23.40
N ARG A 4 -55.20 -19.56 23.35
CA ARG A 4 -54.78 -18.48 22.44
C ARG A 4 -54.82 -17.08 23.04
N ILE A 5 -53.86 -16.29 22.55
CA ILE A 5 -53.55 -14.89 22.86
C ILE A 5 -52.58 -14.75 24.03
N PHE A 6 -51.29 -14.99 23.77
CA PHE A 6 -50.15 -14.31 24.41
C PHE A 6 -48.84 -14.97 23.91
N SER A 7 -48.54 -14.89 22.60
CA SER A 7 -47.18 -15.17 22.11
C SER A 7 -46.98 -14.73 20.65
N SER A 8 -47.29 -13.48 20.29
CA SER A 8 -47.08 -13.02 18.91
C SER A 8 -46.63 -11.55 18.80
N LEU A 9 -46.00 -10.98 19.81
CA LEU A 9 -45.61 -9.56 19.80
C LEU A 9 -44.16 -9.28 20.20
N PHE A 10 -43.26 -10.27 20.08
CA PHE A 10 -41.84 -10.09 20.43
C PHE A 10 -40.86 -10.62 19.37
N PHE A 11 -41.24 -10.59 18.09
CA PHE A 11 -40.38 -11.01 16.97
C PHE A 11 -40.57 -10.12 15.73
N LEU A 12 -40.51 -8.79 15.91
CA LEU A 12 -40.58 -7.87 14.76
C LEU A 12 -39.69 -6.61 14.88
N THR A 13 -38.69 -6.62 15.77
CA THR A 13 -37.81 -5.46 16.02
C THR A 13 -36.32 -5.75 15.86
N LEU A 14 -35.93 -6.85 15.20
CA LEU A 14 -34.52 -7.21 14.98
C LEU A 14 -34.25 -7.58 13.51
N PHE A 15 -34.51 -6.68 12.57
CA PHE A 15 -34.00 -6.81 11.19
C PHE A 15 -33.71 -5.45 10.50
N PHE A 16 -33.44 -4.40 11.26
CA PHE A 16 -32.78 -3.20 10.73
C PHE A 16 -31.35 -3.12 11.27
N CYS A 17 -30.54 -4.15 10.98
CA CYS A 17 -29.12 -3.88 10.80
C CYS A 17 -28.99 -3.25 9.41
N GLY A 18 -29.15 -1.93 9.34
CA GLY A 18 -28.65 -1.17 8.20
C GLY A 18 -27.17 -1.52 8.09
N SER A 19 -26.81 -2.31 7.09
CA SER A 19 -25.42 -2.59 6.82
C SER A 19 -24.88 -1.31 6.20
N ALA A 20 -24.46 -0.37 7.04
CA ALA A 20 -23.80 0.86 6.62
C ALA A 20 -22.41 0.49 6.07
N MET A 21 -22.41 0.07 4.81
CA MET A 21 -21.26 -0.10 3.94
C MET A 21 -21.72 0.33 2.55
N ALA A 22 -20.79 0.66 1.67
CA ALA A 22 -21.13 0.98 0.28
C ALA A 22 -21.79 -0.23 -0.43
N VAL A 23 -22.23 -0.07 -1.67
CA VAL A 23 -23.14 -1.00 -2.34
C VAL A 23 -22.65 -2.44 -2.23
N ASN A 24 -23.47 -3.30 -1.61
CA ASN A 24 -23.13 -4.71 -1.47
C ASN A 24 -23.33 -5.44 -2.80
N CYS A 25 -22.27 -5.53 -3.61
CA CYS A 25 -22.31 -6.15 -4.93
C CYS A 25 -22.66 -7.63 -4.95
N GLN A 26 -22.57 -8.35 -3.83
CA GLN A 26 -23.06 -9.73 -3.74
C GLN A 26 -24.59 -9.82 -3.63
N ARG A 27 -25.26 -8.72 -3.31
CA ARG A 27 -26.70 -8.63 -3.06
C ARG A 27 -27.36 -7.47 -3.81
N ALA A 28 -26.74 -6.99 -4.90
CA ALA A 28 -27.30 -5.93 -5.72
C ALA A 28 -28.65 -6.36 -6.31
N VAL A 29 -29.70 -5.60 -6.03
CA VAL A 29 -31.08 -5.90 -6.46
C VAL A 29 -31.69 -4.77 -7.28
N THR A 30 -31.24 -3.54 -7.10
CA THR A 30 -31.73 -2.39 -7.87
C THR A 30 -30.93 -2.17 -9.15
N PRO A 31 -31.49 -1.50 -10.17
CA PRO A 31 -30.72 -1.10 -11.35
C PRO A 31 -29.49 -0.26 -10.99
N LEU A 32 -29.62 0.67 -10.05
CA LEU A 32 -28.54 1.52 -9.57
C LEU A 32 -27.38 0.69 -8.97
N GLU A 33 -27.68 -0.23 -8.06
CA GLU A 33 -26.66 -1.09 -7.45
C GLU A 33 -25.99 -1.98 -8.51
N ASN A 34 -26.76 -2.55 -9.44
CA ASN A 34 -26.22 -3.35 -10.53
C ASN A 34 -25.32 -2.51 -11.46
N THR A 35 -25.67 -1.25 -11.73
CA THR A 35 -24.82 -0.33 -12.50
C THR A 35 -23.50 -0.07 -11.79
N ILE A 36 -23.52 0.17 -10.47
CA ILE A 36 -22.30 0.39 -9.68
C ILE A 36 -21.40 -0.85 -9.71
N CYS A 37 -21.98 -2.02 -9.50
CA CYS A 37 -21.23 -3.27 -9.35
C CYS A 37 -20.67 -3.84 -10.66
N ASN A 38 -21.29 -3.53 -11.79
CA ASN A 38 -20.84 -4.00 -13.11
C ASN A 38 -20.00 -2.97 -13.87
N ASN A 39 -19.74 -1.80 -13.27
CA ASN A 39 -18.90 -0.75 -13.86
C ASN A 39 -17.63 -0.57 -13.01
N ASP A 40 -16.48 -0.92 -13.59
CA ASP A 40 -15.17 -0.83 -12.95
C ASP A 40 -14.88 0.57 -12.37
N ASN A 41 -15.29 1.66 -13.01
CA ASN A 41 -15.05 2.99 -12.42
C ASN A 41 -15.91 3.20 -11.16
N LEU A 42 -17.18 2.84 -11.22
CA LEU A 42 -18.13 3.07 -10.13
C LEU A 42 -17.87 2.15 -8.94
N HIS A 43 -17.52 0.89 -9.19
CA HIS A 43 -17.12 -0.02 -8.12
C HIS A 43 -15.86 0.47 -7.39
N TRP A 44 -14.91 1.10 -8.09
CA TRP A 44 -13.71 1.65 -7.46
C TRP A 44 -14.05 2.83 -6.56
N LEU A 45 -14.93 3.72 -7.02
CA LEU A 45 -15.40 4.86 -6.24
C LEU A 45 -16.19 4.40 -5.00
N ASP A 46 -17.02 3.38 -5.14
CA ASP A 46 -17.76 2.73 -4.05
C ASP A 46 -16.82 2.14 -2.98
N SER A 47 -15.82 1.37 -3.43
CA SER A 47 -14.79 0.80 -2.55
C SER A 47 -13.95 1.89 -1.87
N THR A 48 -13.60 2.94 -2.60
CA THR A 48 -12.86 4.10 -2.08
C THR A 48 -13.66 4.83 -1.01
N LEU A 49 -14.94 5.10 -1.26
CA LEU A 49 -15.83 5.73 -0.29
C LEU A 49 -15.96 4.90 0.99
N SER A 50 -16.11 3.57 0.87
CA SER A 50 -16.13 2.65 2.02
C SER A 50 -14.87 2.78 2.88
N VAL A 51 -13.69 2.81 2.26
CA VAL A 51 -12.42 2.97 2.98
C VAL A 51 -12.38 4.33 3.69
N ILE A 52 -12.77 5.41 3.00
CA ILE A 52 -12.75 6.77 3.53
C ILE A 52 -13.71 6.92 4.71
N TYR A 53 -14.93 6.41 4.59
CA TYR A 53 -15.92 6.41 5.66
C TYR A 53 -15.38 5.70 6.92
N ASN A 54 -14.86 4.48 6.75
CA ASN A 54 -14.29 3.71 7.86
C ASN A 54 -13.10 4.42 8.52
N GLN A 55 -12.28 5.13 7.75
CA GLN A 55 -11.20 5.94 8.32
C GLN A 55 -11.72 7.19 9.03
N ALA A 56 -12.79 7.82 8.53
CA ALA A 56 -13.37 9.02 9.10
C ALA A 56 -14.03 8.77 10.46
N ILE A 57 -14.82 7.69 10.59
CA ILE A 57 -15.48 7.33 11.86
C ILE A 57 -14.49 6.99 12.99
N LEU A 58 -13.25 6.60 12.65
CA LEU A 58 -12.18 6.35 13.62
C LEU A 58 -11.50 7.63 14.10
N ARG A 59 -11.63 8.74 13.36
CA ARG A 59 -10.93 10.01 13.62
C ARG A 59 -11.84 11.11 14.15
N GLU A 60 -13.11 11.08 13.75
CA GLU A 60 -14.08 12.13 14.04
C GLU A 60 -15.31 11.56 14.75
N ASN A 61 -16.27 12.43 15.08
CA ASN A 61 -17.54 12.02 15.67
C ASN A 61 -18.37 11.22 14.64
N VAL A 62 -18.70 9.98 14.98
CA VAL A 62 -19.46 9.06 14.13
C VAL A 62 -20.80 9.65 13.66
N GLU A 63 -21.56 10.32 14.53
CA GLU A 63 -22.87 10.89 14.20
C GLU A 63 -22.77 11.92 13.05
N HIS A 64 -21.70 12.72 13.06
CA HIS A 64 -21.45 13.70 12.00
C HIS A 64 -21.09 13.03 10.67
N ILE A 65 -20.29 11.97 10.71
CA ILE A 65 -19.90 11.21 9.51
C ILE A 65 -21.09 10.44 8.93
N ASP A 66 -21.89 9.80 9.77
CA ASP A 66 -23.13 9.09 9.37
C ASP A 66 -24.10 10.03 8.67
N LYS A 67 -24.24 11.26 9.17
CA LYS A 67 -25.07 12.28 8.52
C LYS A 67 -24.57 12.61 7.11
N LYS A 68 -23.26 12.84 6.94
CA LYS A 68 -22.66 13.10 5.62
C LYS A 68 -22.85 11.91 4.67
N TYR A 69 -22.70 10.68 5.18
CA TYR A 69 -22.92 9.46 4.42
C TYR A 69 -24.38 9.33 3.96
N TYR A 70 -25.33 9.54 4.86
CA TYR A 70 -26.77 9.51 4.55
C TYR A 70 -27.19 10.59 3.54
N GLU A 71 -26.61 11.78 3.60
CA GLU A 71 -26.83 12.83 2.61
C GLU A 71 -26.31 12.43 1.22
N TRP A 72 -25.17 11.74 1.18
CA TRP A 72 -24.64 11.15 -0.05
C TRP A 72 -25.54 10.04 -0.61
N GLU A 73 -26.05 9.13 0.21
CA GLU A 73 -26.98 8.07 -0.23
C GLU A 73 -28.22 8.68 -0.92
N LYS A 74 -28.82 9.70 -0.31
CA LYS A 74 -29.95 10.44 -0.90
C LYS A 74 -29.64 11.13 -2.23
N LEU A 75 -28.39 11.54 -2.43
CA LEU A 75 -27.94 12.10 -3.69
C LEU A 75 -27.80 11.00 -4.74
N LEU A 76 -27.21 9.87 -4.35
CA LEU A 76 -27.00 8.70 -5.19
C LEU A 76 -28.33 8.11 -5.71
N GLU A 77 -29.34 7.97 -4.85
CA GLU A 77 -30.67 7.42 -5.20
C GLU A 77 -31.39 8.22 -6.31
N LYS A 78 -31.03 9.48 -6.52
CA LYS A 78 -31.63 10.34 -7.56
C LYS A 78 -30.98 10.18 -8.93
N CYS A 79 -29.87 9.44 -9.01
CA CYS A 79 -29.12 9.32 -10.24
C CYS A 79 -29.72 8.30 -11.22
N THR A 80 -29.69 8.68 -12.50
CA THR A 80 -30.23 7.86 -13.61
C THR A 80 -29.20 7.58 -14.71
N SER A 81 -27.92 7.86 -14.46
CA SER A 81 -26.82 7.63 -15.40
C SER A 81 -25.48 7.49 -14.68
N ASP A 82 -24.53 6.77 -15.28
CA ASP A 82 -23.18 6.56 -14.75
C ASP A 82 -22.48 7.88 -14.39
N ALA A 83 -22.58 8.89 -15.25
CA ALA A 83 -22.00 10.21 -15.00
C ALA A 83 -22.64 10.96 -13.82
N CYS A 84 -23.93 10.71 -13.53
CA CYS A 84 -24.56 11.22 -12.31
C CYS A 84 -24.00 10.50 -11.08
N ILE A 85 -23.94 9.17 -11.14
CA ILE A 85 -23.47 8.31 -10.05
C ILE A 85 -22.03 8.66 -9.68
N GLU A 86 -21.15 8.77 -10.68
CA GLU A 86 -19.75 9.19 -10.50
C GLU A 86 -19.63 10.55 -9.80
N ARG A 87 -20.41 11.55 -10.22
CA ARG A 87 -20.43 12.86 -9.55
C ARG A 87 -20.95 12.78 -8.13
N ALA A 88 -21.94 11.93 -7.85
CA ALA A 88 -22.45 11.71 -6.51
C ALA A 88 -21.34 11.12 -5.61
N TYR A 89 -20.57 10.13 -6.11
CA TYR A 89 -19.40 9.62 -5.40
C TYR A 89 -18.35 10.69 -5.12
N TYR A 90 -17.95 11.49 -6.12
CA TYR A 90 -16.99 12.58 -5.88
C TYR A 90 -17.48 13.58 -4.83
N ALA A 91 -18.78 13.90 -4.83
CA ALA A 91 -19.36 14.76 -3.81
C ALA A 91 -19.33 14.12 -2.41
N GLY A 92 -19.72 12.85 -2.29
CA GLY A 92 -19.71 12.10 -1.03
C GLY A 92 -18.31 11.93 -0.45
N ILE A 93 -17.35 11.51 -1.29
CA ILE A 93 -15.94 11.36 -0.94
C ILE A 93 -15.38 12.69 -0.41
N SER A 94 -15.63 13.80 -1.10
CA SER A 94 -15.20 15.14 -0.67
C SER A 94 -15.83 15.55 0.66
N ALA A 95 -17.14 15.33 0.82
CA ALA A 95 -17.87 15.70 2.02
C ALA A 95 -17.36 14.93 3.24
N ILE A 96 -17.21 13.61 3.14
CA ILE A 96 -16.72 12.76 4.24
C ILE A 96 -15.26 13.06 4.56
N SER A 97 -14.43 13.30 3.54
CA SER A 97 -13.01 13.64 3.73
C SER A 97 -12.77 15.06 4.24
N ASP A 98 -13.82 15.89 4.27
CA ASP A 98 -13.79 17.29 4.73
C ASP A 98 -12.68 18.10 4.05
N THR A 99 -12.64 18.00 2.73
CA THR A 99 -11.52 18.49 1.92
C THR A 99 -11.33 20.01 2.02
N ASN A 100 -10.08 20.43 2.23
CA ASN A 100 -9.71 21.85 2.24
C ASN A 100 -9.46 22.36 0.81
N ARG A 101 -10.22 23.38 0.41
CA ARG A 101 -10.05 24.02 -0.92
C ARG A 101 -8.81 24.90 -1.02
N ASP A 102 -8.33 25.40 0.11
CA ASP A 102 -7.13 26.24 0.21
C ASP A 102 -5.86 25.40 0.45
N PHE A 103 -5.93 24.09 0.20
CA PHE A 103 -4.79 23.19 0.32
C PHE A 103 -3.66 23.62 -0.61
N LYS A 104 -2.45 23.68 -0.07
CA LYS A 104 -1.24 23.95 -0.86
C LYS A 104 -0.95 22.73 -1.72
N TRP A 105 -1.02 22.87 -3.04
CA TRP A 105 -0.73 21.76 -3.96
C TRP A 105 0.74 21.76 -4.39
N GLU A 106 1.34 22.94 -4.52
CA GLU A 106 2.66 23.12 -5.10
C GLU A 106 3.77 22.49 -4.27
N GLY A 107 4.65 21.75 -4.95
CA GLY A 107 5.87 21.15 -4.41
C GLY A 107 5.96 19.65 -4.70
N LYS A 108 6.88 18.97 -3.99
CA LYS A 108 7.12 17.54 -4.11
C LYS A 108 6.47 16.80 -2.95
N TRP A 109 5.62 15.85 -3.28
CA TRP A 109 4.86 15.07 -2.33
C TRP A 109 5.42 13.65 -2.31
N TRP A 110 5.86 13.17 -1.15
CA TRP A 110 6.52 11.88 -0.99
C TRP A 110 5.59 10.86 -0.35
N ASN A 111 5.46 9.67 -0.95
CA ASN A 111 4.67 8.57 -0.41
C ASN A 111 5.29 8.07 0.90
N MET A 112 4.60 8.29 2.01
CA MET A 112 5.05 7.94 3.36
C MET A 112 4.74 6.49 3.74
N LEU A 113 3.90 5.80 2.97
CA LEU A 113 3.46 4.44 3.25
C LEU A 113 4.14 3.40 2.37
N ALA A 114 4.98 3.82 1.42
CA ALA A 114 5.67 2.88 0.56
C ALA A 114 6.71 2.06 1.34
N PRO A 115 6.82 0.74 1.09
CA PRO A 115 7.82 -0.12 1.69
C PRO A 115 9.24 0.37 1.45
N ASN A 116 10.18 -0.17 2.22
CA ASN A 116 11.60 0.09 2.03
C ASN A 116 12.04 -0.20 0.59
N MET A 117 12.89 0.67 0.03
CA MET A 117 13.33 0.65 -1.38
C MET A 117 12.20 0.80 -2.41
N SER A 118 11.00 1.18 -1.97
CA SER A 118 9.88 1.59 -2.82
C SER A 118 9.51 3.04 -2.52
N GLY A 119 8.75 3.67 -3.42
CA GLY A 119 8.28 5.02 -3.20
C GLY A 119 7.47 5.58 -4.35
N GLY A 120 6.97 6.78 -4.10
CA GLY A 120 6.22 7.58 -5.06
C GLY A 120 6.48 9.05 -4.76
N VAL A 121 6.73 9.84 -5.80
CA VAL A 121 6.81 11.29 -5.73
C VAL A 121 5.82 11.87 -6.72
N ILE A 122 4.94 12.76 -6.24
CA ILE A 122 4.04 13.54 -7.09
C ILE A 122 4.52 14.99 -7.04
N GLN A 123 4.78 15.57 -8.21
CA GLN A 123 5.10 16.97 -8.37
C GLN A 123 4.07 17.65 -9.26
N PHE A 124 3.63 18.83 -8.84
CA PHE A 124 2.62 19.61 -9.56
C PHE A 124 3.34 20.68 -10.40
N SER A 125 3.24 20.61 -11.72
CA SER A 125 4.05 21.45 -12.63
C SER A 125 3.27 22.61 -13.27
N ARG A 126 1.97 22.44 -13.57
CA ARG A 126 1.11 23.53 -14.07
C ARG A 126 -0.18 23.58 -13.28
N ASN A 127 -0.49 24.73 -12.69
CA ASN A 127 -1.71 24.93 -11.91
C ASN A 127 -2.65 25.90 -12.63
N ALA A 128 -3.67 25.35 -13.31
CA ALA A 128 -4.78 26.13 -13.85
C ALA A 128 -5.97 26.12 -12.89
N GLN A 129 -6.95 27.00 -13.14
CA GLN A 129 -8.14 27.14 -12.28
C GLN A 129 -8.92 25.81 -12.13
N TRP A 130 -8.96 24.99 -13.19
CA TRP A 130 -9.80 23.78 -13.25
C TRP A 130 -9.02 22.49 -13.50
N SER A 131 -7.73 22.57 -13.84
CA SER A 131 -6.88 21.41 -14.04
C SER A 131 -5.45 21.65 -13.57
N VAL A 132 -4.75 20.56 -13.32
CA VAL A 132 -3.36 20.55 -12.85
C VAL A 132 -2.61 19.45 -13.56
N THR A 133 -1.40 19.73 -14.04
CA THR A 133 -0.49 18.71 -14.55
C THR A 133 0.32 18.11 -13.41
N LEU A 134 0.35 16.78 -13.35
CA LEU A 134 1.08 15.99 -12.38
C LEU A 134 2.24 15.29 -13.08
N ASP A 135 3.42 15.36 -12.48
CA ASP A 135 4.57 14.53 -12.82
C ASP A 135 4.78 13.55 -11.67
N ILE A 136 4.66 12.26 -11.97
CA ILE A 136 4.60 11.16 -11.01
C ILE A 136 5.82 10.27 -11.24
N ARG A 137 6.61 10.04 -10.21
CA ARG A 137 7.71 9.08 -10.24
C ARG A 137 7.44 8.01 -9.21
N ALA A 138 7.38 6.75 -9.61
CA ALA A 138 7.06 5.66 -8.69
C ALA A 138 7.99 4.47 -8.92
N TRP A 139 8.38 3.79 -7.84
CA TRP A 139 9.34 2.70 -7.90
C TRP A 139 9.11 1.65 -6.81
N ALA A 140 9.61 0.46 -7.09
CA ALA A 140 9.73 -0.67 -6.19
C ALA A 140 11.00 -1.45 -6.52
N GLY A 141 12.02 -1.30 -5.69
CA GLY A 141 13.35 -1.86 -5.95
C GLY A 141 13.96 -1.26 -7.21
N LEU A 142 14.26 -2.10 -8.21
CA LEU A 142 14.75 -1.66 -9.52
C LEU A 142 13.62 -1.40 -10.53
N ASN A 143 12.38 -1.80 -10.23
CA ASN A 143 11.25 -1.47 -11.08
C ASN A 143 10.87 -0.02 -10.83
N HIS A 144 10.94 0.82 -11.86
CA HIS A 144 10.58 2.23 -11.74
C HIS A 144 9.99 2.72 -13.04
N ASP A 145 9.20 3.78 -12.95
CA ASP A 145 8.71 4.50 -14.11
C ASP A 145 8.36 5.95 -13.75
N GLU A 146 8.28 6.78 -14.78
CA GLU A 146 7.86 8.18 -14.68
C GLU A 146 6.63 8.40 -15.56
N PHE A 147 5.62 9.05 -14.99
CA PHE A 147 4.35 9.28 -15.64
C PHE A 147 3.97 10.74 -15.57
N THR A 148 3.21 11.19 -16.57
CA THR A 148 2.52 12.47 -16.53
C THR A 148 1.01 12.22 -16.48
N ALA A 149 0.26 13.07 -15.79
CA ALA A 149 -1.19 13.03 -15.81
C ALA A 149 -1.79 14.44 -15.78
N GLU A 150 -2.97 14.61 -16.38
CA GLU A 150 -3.80 15.78 -16.16
C GLU A 150 -4.87 15.44 -15.12
N ALA A 151 -4.97 16.26 -14.08
CA ALA A 151 -5.94 16.09 -13.02
C ALA A 151 -6.93 17.25 -13.01
N ARG A 152 -8.21 16.96 -12.92
CA ARG A 152 -9.28 17.96 -12.81
C ARG A 152 -9.51 18.34 -11.36
N ARG A 153 -9.66 19.63 -11.09
CA ARG A 153 -10.09 20.14 -9.77
C ARG A 153 -11.59 19.93 -9.61
N LEU A 154 -11.98 19.12 -8.63
CA LEU A 154 -13.37 18.82 -8.34
C LEU A 154 -13.59 18.65 -6.84
N TYR A 155 -14.53 19.42 -6.28
CA TYR A 155 -14.88 19.38 -4.86
C TYR A 155 -13.67 19.43 -3.90
N GLY A 156 -12.69 20.29 -4.16
CA GLY A 156 -11.49 20.40 -3.30
C GLY A 156 -10.49 19.24 -3.46
N MET A 157 -10.73 18.32 -4.38
CA MET A 157 -9.85 17.19 -4.71
C MET A 157 -9.30 17.32 -6.13
N LEU A 158 -8.33 16.47 -6.47
CA LEU A 158 -7.94 16.25 -7.86
C LEU A 158 -8.34 14.85 -8.32
N VAL A 159 -8.92 14.80 -9.52
CA VAL A 159 -9.35 13.58 -10.18
C VAL A 159 -8.51 13.37 -11.44
N VAL A 160 -7.78 12.28 -11.49
CA VAL A 160 -7.03 11.80 -12.67
C VAL A 160 -7.87 10.72 -13.34
N GLU A 161 -8.38 11.03 -14.54
CA GLU A 161 -9.17 10.08 -15.34
C GLU A 161 -8.30 9.13 -16.16
N LYS A 162 -7.07 9.53 -16.43
CA LYS A 162 -6.07 8.74 -17.16
C LYS A 162 -4.66 9.26 -16.88
N VAL A 163 -3.77 8.36 -16.49
CA VAL A 163 -2.32 8.59 -16.52
C VAL A 163 -1.81 8.35 -17.95
N VAL A 164 -0.94 9.23 -18.46
CA VAL A 164 -0.37 9.13 -19.82
C VAL A 164 0.31 7.77 -20.00
N ASP A 165 0.17 7.19 -21.19
CA ASP A 165 0.70 5.87 -21.58
C ASP A 165 0.23 4.67 -20.74
N THR A 166 -0.76 4.87 -19.86
CA THR A 166 -1.47 3.78 -19.19
C THR A 166 -2.79 3.46 -19.89
N SER A 167 -3.25 2.21 -19.76
CA SER A 167 -4.47 1.78 -20.43
C SER A 167 -5.73 2.36 -19.80
N ASN A 168 -5.79 2.46 -18.46
CA ASN A 168 -6.94 2.98 -17.68
C ASN A 168 -6.56 3.34 -16.23
N CYS A 169 -5.34 3.82 -15.98
CA CYS A 169 -4.95 4.17 -14.60
C CYS A 169 -5.61 5.49 -14.16
N LYS A 170 -6.44 5.41 -13.13
CA LYS A 170 -7.16 6.52 -12.51
C LYS A 170 -6.68 6.75 -11.09
N ALA A 171 -6.77 8.00 -10.63
CA ALA A 171 -6.42 8.34 -9.25
C ALA A 171 -7.27 9.49 -8.69
N LEU A 172 -7.52 9.41 -7.39
CA LEU A 172 -8.07 10.47 -6.55
C LEU A 172 -6.98 10.96 -5.60
N LEU A 173 -6.73 12.27 -5.63
CA LEU A 173 -5.81 12.94 -4.72
C LEU A 173 -6.65 13.83 -3.80
N ILE A 174 -6.68 13.48 -2.52
CA ILE A 174 -7.58 14.03 -1.51
C ILE A 174 -6.75 14.71 -0.42
N PRO A 175 -6.86 16.04 -0.27
CA PRO A 175 -6.23 16.76 0.85
C PRO A 175 -6.76 16.27 2.19
N ARG A 176 -5.85 16.06 3.16
CA ARG A 176 -6.19 15.78 4.55
C ARG A 176 -5.93 16.99 5.43
N LYS A 177 -6.61 17.05 6.58
CA LYS A 177 -6.44 18.11 7.59
C LYS A 177 -5.07 18.13 8.27
N ASP A 178 -4.34 17.02 8.23
CA ASP A 178 -3.01 16.88 8.82
C ASP A 178 -1.87 17.21 7.83
N ASP A 179 -2.17 17.99 6.78
CA ASP A 179 -1.25 18.38 5.71
C ASP A 179 -0.67 17.22 4.89
N TYR A 180 -1.33 16.06 4.93
CA TYR A 180 -1.05 14.96 4.03
C TYR A 180 -1.95 15.03 2.80
N LEU A 181 -1.46 14.46 1.71
CA LEU A 181 -2.25 14.18 0.52
C LEU A 181 -2.53 12.68 0.44
N GLN A 182 -3.78 12.26 0.56
CA GLN A 182 -4.15 10.88 0.37
C GLN A 182 -4.37 10.59 -1.11
N VAL A 183 -3.74 9.52 -1.61
CA VAL A 183 -3.91 9.06 -2.98
C VAL A 183 -4.59 7.70 -2.96
N TYR A 184 -5.65 7.58 -3.73
CA TYR A 184 -6.32 6.32 -4.06
C TYR A 184 -6.27 6.14 -5.57
N SER A 185 -5.88 4.97 -6.06
CA SER A 185 -5.92 4.63 -7.47
C SER A 185 -6.83 3.43 -7.71
N ASN A 186 -7.23 3.18 -8.95
CA ASN A 186 -7.86 1.91 -9.29
C ASN A 186 -6.77 0.82 -9.34
N THR A 187 -6.30 0.36 -8.19
CA THR A 187 -5.26 -0.69 -8.14
C THR A 187 -5.80 -2.06 -8.48
N ASP A 188 -7.06 -2.33 -8.15
CA ASP A 188 -7.65 -3.65 -8.33
C ASP A 188 -7.91 -3.97 -9.81
N TRP A 189 -7.98 -2.93 -10.66
CA TRP A 189 -7.99 -3.00 -12.12
C TRP A 189 -7.44 -1.70 -12.73
N GLY A 190 -6.71 -1.75 -13.84
CA GLY A 190 -6.21 -0.54 -14.51
C GLY A 190 -4.79 -0.17 -14.08
N CYS A 191 -4.61 0.57 -12.97
CA CYS A 191 -3.27 1.03 -12.56
C CYS A 191 -2.29 -0.13 -12.38
N ARG A 192 -2.68 -1.20 -11.68
CA ARG A 192 -1.83 -2.38 -11.49
C ARG A 192 -1.44 -3.09 -12.80
N LEU A 193 -2.31 -3.07 -13.80
CA LEU A 193 -2.02 -3.68 -15.11
C LEU A 193 -1.09 -2.82 -15.96
N SER A 194 -1.00 -1.53 -15.66
CA SER A 194 -0.22 -0.56 -16.44
C SER A 194 1.11 -0.19 -15.78
N MET A 195 1.31 -0.55 -14.50
CA MET A 195 2.53 -0.23 -13.75
C MET A 195 3.51 -1.39 -13.73
N PRO A 196 4.83 -1.11 -13.61
CA PRO A 196 5.81 -2.14 -13.33
C PRO A 196 5.46 -2.93 -12.07
N THR A 197 5.82 -4.22 -12.04
CA THR A 197 5.46 -5.13 -10.94
C THR A 197 5.90 -4.59 -9.58
N GLY A 198 4.94 -4.39 -8.67
CA GLY A 198 5.18 -3.92 -7.30
C GLY A 198 5.19 -2.41 -7.13
N VAL A 199 5.10 -1.64 -8.23
CA VAL A 199 4.93 -0.18 -8.20
C VAL A 199 3.45 0.15 -7.98
N PHE A 200 3.17 1.14 -7.13
CA PHE A 200 1.82 1.62 -6.83
C PHE A 200 1.84 3.12 -6.54
N LEU A 201 0.70 3.79 -6.73
CA LEU A 201 0.52 5.21 -6.43
C LEU A 201 -0.17 5.47 -5.11
N ASP A 202 -0.92 4.49 -4.61
CA ASP A 202 -1.70 4.63 -3.38
C ASP A 202 -0.81 4.92 -2.17
N GLY A 203 -1.30 5.78 -1.29
CA GLY A 203 -0.61 6.11 -0.06
C GLY A 203 -0.95 7.47 0.50
N ALA A 204 -0.37 7.76 1.65
CA ALA A 204 -0.40 9.09 2.25
C ALA A 204 0.91 9.80 1.91
N TYR A 205 0.80 10.96 1.27
CA TYR A 205 1.91 11.72 0.77
C TYR A 205 2.16 12.95 1.63
N LYS A 206 3.44 13.29 1.86
CA LYS A 206 3.84 14.46 2.63
C LYS A 206 4.68 15.41 1.77
N LEU A 207 4.38 16.71 1.85
CA LEU A 207 5.15 17.75 1.19
C LEU A 207 6.57 17.83 1.77
N SER A 208 7.58 17.70 0.92
CA SER A 208 9.00 17.83 1.30
C SER A 208 9.89 17.92 0.07
N ASP A 209 10.99 18.67 0.13
CA ASP A 209 11.94 18.76 -0.99
C ASP A 209 12.77 17.47 -1.15
N THR A 210 12.96 16.73 -0.05
CA THR A 210 13.69 15.45 0.03
C THR A 210 12.83 14.38 0.68
N ASP A 211 13.16 13.09 0.50
CA ASP A 211 12.47 11.99 1.17
C ASP A 211 12.44 12.20 2.69
N PRO A 212 11.26 12.44 3.30
CA PRO A 212 11.17 12.75 4.72
C PRO A 212 11.00 11.48 5.58
N ARG A 213 11.01 10.29 4.98
CA ARG A 213 10.91 9.03 5.72
C ARG A 213 12.19 8.79 6.53
N PRO A 214 12.09 8.25 7.75
CA PRO A 214 13.26 7.84 8.50
C PRO A 214 14.01 6.75 7.72
N LYS A 215 15.35 6.74 7.84
CA LYS A 215 16.17 5.69 7.24
C LYS A 215 15.78 4.34 7.83
N ALA A 216 15.51 3.37 6.96
CA ALA A 216 15.14 2.04 7.37
C ALA A 216 16.31 1.31 8.06
N THR A 217 15.95 0.40 8.94
CA THR A 217 16.83 -0.54 9.64
C THR A 217 16.16 -1.90 9.65
N LEU A 218 16.91 -2.98 9.82
CA LEU A 218 16.32 -4.32 9.93
C LEU A 218 15.38 -4.43 11.14
N LEU A 219 15.62 -3.64 12.20
CA LEU A 219 14.68 -3.46 13.31
C LEU A 219 13.39 -2.76 12.89
N SER A 220 13.47 -1.58 12.27
CA SER A 220 12.28 -0.80 11.88
C SER A 220 11.45 -1.50 10.79
N LEU A 221 12.05 -2.44 10.06
CA LEU A 221 11.36 -3.31 9.10
C LEU A 221 10.76 -4.57 9.73
N GLY A 222 10.93 -4.78 11.05
CA GLY A 222 10.43 -5.95 11.77
C GLY A 222 11.15 -7.26 11.41
N ILE A 223 12.31 -7.19 10.76
CA ILE A 223 13.15 -8.35 10.47
C ILE A 223 13.79 -8.85 11.76
N PHE A 224 14.36 -7.92 12.55
CA PHE A 224 14.79 -8.18 13.91
C PHE A 224 13.73 -7.75 14.92
N PRO A 225 13.54 -8.52 16.02
CA PRO A 225 12.50 -8.26 16.99
C PRO A 225 12.87 -7.17 18.00
N ASP A 226 14.17 -6.91 18.19
CA ASP A 226 14.67 -5.97 19.19
C ASP A 226 16.00 -5.32 18.76
N ALA A 227 16.36 -4.25 19.47
CA ALA A 227 17.58 -3.49 19.20
C ALA A 227 18.86 -4.27 19.52
N ALA A 228 18.82 -5.18 20.50
CA ALA A 228 20.01 -5.95 20.88
C ALA A 228 20.46 -6.88 19.73
N LEU A 229 19.50 -7.51 19.03
CA LEU A 229 19.81 -8.34 17.87
C LEU A 229 20.24 -7.49 16.66
N ASP A 230 19.60 -6.34 16.42
CA ASP A 230 20.01 -5.42 15.34
C ASP A 230 21.44 -4.91 15.55
N ASP A 231 21.81 -4.50 16.76
CA ASP A 231 23.16 -4.02 17.10
C ASP A 231 24.21 -5.13 16.99
N LYS A 232 23.85 -6.35 17.42
CA LYS A 232 24.70 -7.53 17.24
C LYS A 232 24.94 -7.81 15.76
N PHE A 233 23.90 -7.71 14.93
CA PHE A 233 24.01 -7.91 13.50
C PHE A 233 24.86 -6.82 12.83
N ARG A 234 24.65 -5.54 13.18
CA ARG A 234 25.49 -4.42 12.73
C ARG A 234 26.96 -4.65 13.02
N SER A 235 27.26 -5.12 14.22
CA SER A 235 28.63 -5.44 14.63
C SER A 235 29.21 -6.61 13.83
N LEU A 236 28.38 -7.60 13.49
CA LEU A 236 28.78 -8.78 12.72
C LEU A 236 29.10 -8.44 11.25
N VAL A 237 28.27 -7.64 10.58
CA VAL A 237 28.40 -7.37 9.14
C VAL A 237 29.10 -6.05 8.81
N GLY A 238 29.24 -5.15 9.80
CA GLY A 238 29.90 -3.87 9.67
C GLY A 238 29.29 -3.02 8.54
N ALA A 239 30.15 -2.61 7.59
CA ALA A 239 29.76 -1.76 6.48
C ALA A 239 28.70 -2.40 5.55
N ASP A 240 28.56 -3.74 5.55
CA ASP A 240 27.59 -4.43 4.69
C ASP A 240 26.15 -4.36 5.23
N TYR A 241 25.94 -3.83 6.44
CA TYR A 241 24.61 -3.73 7.06
C TYR A 241 23.58 -3.07 6.16
N GLN A 242 23.95 -1.97 5.52
CA GLN A 242 23.04 -1.24 4.64
C GLN A 242 22.65 -2.09 3.42
N ASN A 243 23.52 -2.96 2.90
CA ASN A 243 23.18 -3.82 1.77
C ASN A 243 22.15 -4.89 2.15
N PHE A 244 22.11 -5.33 3.42
CA PHE A 244 21.01 -6.16 3.92
C PHE A 244 19.70 -5.37 4.03
N VAL A 245 19.75 -4.13 4.55
CA VAL A 245 18.57 -3.24 4.57
C VAL A 245 18.06 -2.98 3.16
N ASP A 246 18.92 -2.68 2.20
CA ASP A 246 18.54 -2.39 0.82
C ASP A 246 17.99 -3.65 0.11
N SER A 247 18.42 -4.84 0.52
CA SER A 247 17.85 -6.10 0.03
C SER A 247 16.48 -6.41 0.66
N ALA A 248 16.11 -5.78 1.77
CA ALA A 248 14.83 -5.94 2.44
C ALA A 248 13.71 -5.10 1.79
N ASN A 249 13.55 -5.25 0.47
CA ASN A 249 12.44 -4.66 -0.29
C ASN A 249 11.24 -5.60 -0.35
N VAL A 250 11.49 -6.88 -0.63
CA VAL A 250 10.53 -7.99 -0.49
C VAL A 250 11.18 -9.05 0.38
N TYR A 251 10.43 -9.64 1.33
CA TYR A 251 10.95 -10.68 2.21
C TYR A 251 9.89 -11.70 2.62
N ILE A 252 10.34 -12.94 2.83
CA ILE A 252 9.50 -14.07 3.24
C ILE A 252 10.19 -14.90 4.32
N TYR A 253 9.39 -15.57 5.14
CA TYR A 253 9.89 -16.63 6.01
C TYR A 253 10.26 -17.86 5.19
N GLN A 254 11.32 -18.55 5.61
CA GLN A 254 11.70 -19.86 5.10
C GLN A 254 11.78 -20.89 6.22
N ASN A 255 11.78 -22.16 5.85
CA ASN A 255 11.96 -23.25 6.80
C ASN A 255 13.41 -23.34 7.26
N ASP A 256 13.61 -23.59 8.55
CA ASP A 256 14.89 -24.02 9.11
C ASP A 256 15.06 -25.53 8.85
N ILE A 257 15.80 -25.87 7.79
CA ILE A 257 16.09 -27.25 7.38
C ILE A 257 17.14 -27.88 8.32
N ASP A 258 17.89 -27.05 9.05
CA ASP A 258 18.85 -27.49 10.05
C ASP A 258 18.17 -27.90 11.36
N ASN A 259 16.92 -27.49 11.58
CA ASN A 259 16.13 -27.74 12.79
C ASN A 259 16.86 -27.29 14.07
N ILE A 260 17.55 -26.16 13.98
CA ILE A 260 18.29 -25.54 15.09
C ILE A 260 17.44 -24.49 15.85
N GLY A 261 16.16 -24.36 15.48
CA GLY A 261 15.23 -23.41 16.06
C GLY A 261 15.49 -21.98 15.58
N ALA A 262 16.03 -21.83 14.37
CA ALA A 262 16.28 -20.53 13.78
C ALA A 262 15.04 -19.97 13.08
N ARG A 263 14.87 -18.65 13.17
CA ARG A 263 13.99 -17.89 12.29
C ARG A 263 14.77 -17.54 11.03
N VAL A 264 14.23 -17.89 9.87
CA VAL A 264 14.88 -17.72 8.57
C VAL A 264 14.09 -16.71 7.73
N LEU A 265 14.74 -15.64 7.29
CA LEU A 265 14.16 -14.65 6.38
C LEU A 265 15.00 -14.57 5.11
N SER A 266 14.37 -14.79 3.95
CA SER A 266 14.96 -14.52 2.64
C SER A 266 14.38 -13.22 2.11
N MET A 267 15.24 -12.35 1.59
CA MET A 267 14.88 -11.03 1.11
C MET A 267 15.55 -10.71 -0.24
N TRP A 268 14.92 -9.86 -1.04
CA TRP A 268 15.46 -9.43 -2.31
C TRP A 268 14.95 -8.06 -2.75
N VAL A 269 15.70 -7.44 -3.66
CA VAL A 269 15.28 -6.24 -4.37
C VAL A 269 14.30 -6.61 -5.47
N GLN A 270 13.12 -5.99 -5.49
CA GLN A 270 12.14 -6.17 -6.55
C GLN A 270 12.77 -5.83 -7.92
N GLY A 271 12.57 -6.69 -8.92
CA GLY A 271 13.23 -6.57 -10.22
C GLY A 271 14.68 -7.10 -10.27
N ALA A 272 15.25 -7.58 -9.16
CA ALA A 272 16.61 -8.14 -9.10
C ALA A 272 16.74 -9.35 -8.16
N ALA A 273 15.68 -10.16 -8.06
CA ALA A 273 15.63 -11.32 -7.16
C ALA A 273 16.77 -12.33 -7.37
N ASN A 274 17.27 -12.43 -8.61
CA ASN A 274 18.34 -13.35 -9.01
C ASN A 274 19.76 -12.83 -8.75
N SER A 275 19.95 -11.56 -8.39
CA SER A 275 21.27 -10.93 -8.33
C SER A 275 21.48 -10.02 -7.13
N ARG A 276 20.41 -9.57 -6.47
CA ARG A 276 20.44 -8.73 -5.26
C ARG A 276 19.49 -9.31 -4.22
N THR A 277 20.00 -10.29 -3.47
CA THR A 277 19.24 -11.03 -2.47
C THR A 277 20.07 -11.26 -1.21
N ALA A 278 19.40 -11.35 -0.08
CA ALA A 278 20.01 -11.72 1.19
C ALA A 278 19.16 -12.77 1.92
N ILE A 279 19.79 -13.46 2.86
CA ILE A 279 19.16 -14.34 3.82
C ILE A 279 19.73 -14.04 5.20
N ILE A 280 18.87 -13.99 6.20
CA ILE A 280 19.25 -13.85 7.60
C ILE A 280 18.59 -14.99 8.39
N MET A 281 19.40 -15.68 9.17
CA MET A 281 19.02 -16.76 10.06
C MET A 281 19.43 -16.41 11.47
N TYR A 282 18.53 -16.46 12.44
CA TYR A 282 18.88 -16.24 13.84
C TYR A 282 18.10 -17.11 14.82
N THR A 283 18.74 -17.53 15.91
CA THR A 283 18.10 -18.29 17.00
C THR A 283 17.66 -17.37 18.14
N PRO A 284 16.75 -17.80 19.04
CA PRO A 284 16.44 -17.07 20.27
C PRO A 284 17.65 -16.83 21.20
N LYS A 285 18.72 -17.63 21.04
CA LYS A 285 19.99 -17.45 21.77
C LYS A 285 20.87 -16.35 21.15
N GLY A 286 20.46 -15.78 20.02
CA GLY A 286 21.17 -14.74 19.30
C GLY A 286 22.33 -15.25 18.44
N GLU A 287 22.38 -16.54 18.10
CA GLU A 287 23.29 -17.04 17.06
C GLU A 287 22.78 -16.55 15.71
N ILE A 288 23.67 -16.09 14.84
CA ILE A 288 23.29 -15.49 13.55
C ILE A 288 24.11 -16.10 12.43
N TRP A 289 23.45 -16.41 11.32
CA TRP A 289 24.05 -16.70 10.03
C TRP A 289 23.38 -15.82 8.98
N ALA A 290 24.17 -15.20 8.12
CA ALA A 290 23.63 -14.36 7.06
C ALA A 290 24.44 -14.50 5.78
N GLY A 291 23.74 -14.38 4.66
CA GLY A 291 24.31 -14.48 3.32
C GLY A 291 23.73 -13.39 2.44
N ARG A 292 24.53 -12.82 1.55
CA ARG A 292 24.06 -11.89 0.53
C ARG A 292 24.71 -12.21 -0.81
N ILE A 293 23.90 -12.24 -1.86
CA ILE A 293 24.36 -12.34 -3.24
C ILE A 293 24.39 -10.93 -3.84
N SER A 294 25.51 -10.58 -4.46
CA SER A 294 25.63 -9.36 -5.29
C SER A 294 26.36 -9.59 -6.59
N PRO A 295 26.15 -8.71 -7.58
CA PRO A 295 27.00 -8.65 -8.76
C PRO A 295 28.43 -8.22 -8.42
N VAL A 296 29.40 -8.84 -9.07
CA VAL A 296 30.82 -8.45 -9.00
C VAL A 296 31.16 -7.48 -10.13
N LYS A 297 32.12 -6.57 -9.88
CA LYS A 297 32.71 -5.77 -10.96
C LYS A 297 33.41 -6.71 -11.96
N GLY A 298 32.94 -6.74 -13.21
CA GLY A 298 33.45 -7.64 -14.25
C GLY A 298 32.50 -8.78 -14.62
N GLY A 299 31.33 -8.86 -13.98
CA GLY A 299 30.31 -9.88 -14.25
C GLY A 299 30.35 -11.04 -13.25
N GLY A 300 29.25 -11.79 -13.20
CA GLY A 300 29.05 -12.86 -12.22
C GLY A 300 28.48 -12.37 -10.89
N LEU A 301 28.23 -13.33 -10.01
CA LEU A 301 27.65 -13.14 -8.69
C LEU A 301 28.63 -13.66 -7.63
N GLU A 302 28.64 -13.01 -6.47
CA GLU A 302 29.43 -13.45 -5.32
C GLU A 302 28.57 -13.58 -4.07
N LEU A 303 28.99 -14.47 -3.16
CA LEU A 303 28.42 -14.60 -1.83
C LEU A 303 29.25 -13.85 -0.80
N HIS A 304 28.59 -12.98 -0.05
CA HIS A 304 29.06 -12.44 1.22
C HIS A 304 28.44 -13.25 2.36
N TYR A 305 29.25 -13.90 3.19
CA TYR A 305 28.79 -14.78 4.27
C TYR A 305 29.27 -14.30 5.64
N TYR A 306 28.36 -14.29 6.60
CA TYR A 306 28.59 -13.82 7.96
C TYR A 306 28.01 -14.80 8.98
N SER A 307 28.72 -15.03 10.07
CA SER A 307 28.25 -15.91 11.15
C SER A 307 28.85 -15.54 12.50
N THR A 308 28.07 -15.69 13.57
CA THR A 308 28.58 -15.54 14.95
C THR A 308 29.58 -16.61 15.35
N ASP A 309 29.64 -17.75 14.64
CA ASP A 309 30.65 -18.82 14.83
C ASP A 309 31.81 -18.71 13.80
N GLY A 310 31.99 -17.52 13.21
CA GLY A 310 33.00 -17.21 12.22
C GLY A 310 32.57 -17.52 10.78
N ASN A 311 33.20 -16.83 9.83
CA ASN A 311 32.77 -16.79 8.41
C ASN A 311 33.30 -17.95 7.56
N ASP A 312 33.66 -19.09 8.18
CA ASP A 312 34.06 -20.28 7.43
C ASP A 312 32.84 -20.89 6.74
N GLN A 313 32.79 -20.81 5.41
CA GLN A 313 31.66 -21.32 4.62
C GLN A 313 31.47 -22.85 4.78
N ARG A 314 32.47 -23.60 5.25
CA ARG A 314 32.32 -25.03 5.56
C ARG A 314 31.44 -25.30 6.78
N LYS A 315 31.26 -24.28 7.64
CA LYS A 315 30.35 -24.31 8.80
C LYS A 315 28.97 -23.72 8.49
N MET A 316 28.69 -23.43 7.23
CA MET A 316 27.42 -22.87 6.80
C MET A 316 26.27 -23.85 7.06
N PRO A 317 25.17 -23.41 7.69
CA PRO A 317 23.97 -24.23 7.85
C PRO A 317 23.42 -24.68 6.49
N ARG A 318 22.84 -25.87 6.42
CA ARG A 318 22.30 -26.46 5.18
C ARG A 318 21.20 -25.58 4.58
N THR A 319 20.44 -24.88 5.43
CA THR A 319 19.42 -23.92 5.00
C THR A 319 20.02 -22.80 4.14
N LEU A 320 21.13 -22.20 4.59
CA LEU A 320 21.80 -21.14 3.85
C LEU A 320 22.53 -21.68 2.62
N ALA A 321 23.15 -22.87 2.74
CA ALA A 321 23.78 -23.54 1.61
C ALA A 321 22.77 -23.86 0.49
N ALA A 322 21.59 -24.37 0.84
CA ALA A 322 20.50 -24.61 -0.11
C ALA A 322 19.97 -23.32 -0.72
N TRP A 323 19.87 -22.23 0.06
CA TRP A 323 19.52 -20.91 -0.46
C TRP A 323 20.54 -20.42 -1.50
N LYS A 324 21.85 -20.58 -1.23
CA LYS A 324 22.97 -20.16 -2.08
C LYS A 324 22.93 -20.81 -3.47
N LEU A 325 22.64 -22.11 -3.53
CA LEU A 325 22.62 -22.90 -4.77
C LEU A 325 21.59 -22.42 -5.81
N ARG A 326 20.64 -21.56 -5.43
CA ARG A 326 19.69 -20.96 -6.38
C ARG A 326 20.30 -19.86 -7.25
N PHE A 327 21.49 -19.39 -6.91
CA PHE A 327 22.09 -18.20 -7.52
C PHE A 327 23.51 -18.44 -8.03
N LEU A 328 24.26 -19.26 -7.30
CA LEU A 328 25.62 -19.62 -7.66
C LEU A 328 25.59 -21.10 -8.06
N ASP A 329 25.69 -21.36 -9.37
CA ASP A 329 26.07 -22.68 -9.88
C ASP A 329 27.52 -22.95 -9.41
N GLU A 330 27.81 -24.20 -9.01
CA GLU A 330 29.14 -24.61 -8.50
C GLU A 330 30.28 -24.37 -9.48
#